data_AF-A0A9E2ZWX7-F1
#
_entry.id   AF-A0A9E2ZWX7-F1
#
_cell.length_a   1.000
_cell.length_b   1.000
_cell.length_c   1.000
_cell.angle_alpha   90.00
_cell.angle_beta   90.00
_cell.angle_gamma   90.00
#
_symmetry.space_group_name_H-M   'P 1'
#
loop_
_entity.id
_entity.type
_entity.pdbx_description
1 polymer ?
#
loop_
_entity_poly.entity_id
_entity_poly.type
_entity_poly.pdbx_seq_one_letter_code
_entity_poly.pdbx_strand_id
1 'polypeptide(L)' 'MADLNHVVSIEDLRQLARRRLPRAIFDFFDGGAEDEVTLREKRAAFERVRLLPKVL' A
#
# COMPACT_ATOMS: atom_id res chain seq x y z
N MET A 1 7.24 -20.27 -5.94
CA MET A 1 6.02 -19.56 -5.50
C MET A 1 6.45 -18.52 -4.47
N ALA A 2 5.89 -17.31 -4.45
CA ALA A 2 6.31 -16.31 -3.45
C ALA A 2 6.06 -16.85 -2.04
N ASP A 3 7.09 -16.78 -1.18
CA ASP A 3 6.98 -17.22 0.21
C ASP A 3 6.22 -16.16 1.01
N LEU A 4 5.04 -16.55 1.51
CA LEU A 4 4.17 -15.66 2.27
C LEU A 4 4.55 -15.60 3.76
N ASN A 5 5.43 -16.48 4.24
CA ASN A 5 5.83 -16.52 5.64
C ASN A 5 6.63 -15.28 6.09
N HIS A 6 7.14 -14.50 5.14
CA HIS A 6 7.89 -13.27 5.39
C HIS A 6 7.08 -11.98 5.15
N VAL A 7 5.79 -12.08 4.84
CA VAL A 7 4.93 -10.92 4.63
C VAL A 7 4.40 -10.42 5.98
N VAL A 8 4.78 -9.20 6.37
CA VAL A 8 4.38 -8.60 7.66
C VAL A 8 3.46 -7.39 7.49
N SER A 9 3.35 -6.87 6.27
CA SER A 9 2.54 -5.70 5.95
C SER A 9 1.84 -5.81 4.59
N ILE A 10 0.85 -4.95 4.38
CA ILE A 10 0.18 -4.82 3.07
C ILE A 10 1.14 -4.30 1.99
N GLU A 11 2.16 -3.54 2.36
CA GLU A 11 3.18 -3.06 1.42
C GLU A 11 4.01 -4.24 0.87
N ASP A 12 4.31 -5.24 1.68
CA ASP A 12 5.02 -6.44 1.21
C ASP A 12 4.18 -7.21 0.17
N LEU A 13 2.87 -7.34 0.41
CA LEU A 13 1.95 -7.93 -0.56
C LEU A 13 1.90 -7.13 -1.87
N ARG A 14 1.89 -5.80 -1.79
CA ARG A 14 1.93 -4.91 -2.96
C ARG A 14 3.21 -5.12 -3.77
N GLN A 15 4.37 -5.20 -3.11
CA GLN A 15 5.65 -5.45 -3.78
C GLN A 15 5.71 -6.83 -4.43
N LEU A 16 5.19 -7.87 -3.77
CA LEU A 16 5.07 -9.21 -4.36
C LEU A 16 4.15 -9.19 -5.58
N ALA A 17 3.02 -8.50 -5.52
CA ALA A 17 2.10 -8.33 -6.64
C ALA A 17 2.78 -7.62 -7.82
N ARG A 18 3.55 -6.55 -7.56
CA ARG A 18 4.31 -5.82 -8.59
C ARG A 18 5.32 -6.70 -9.33
N ARG A 19 5.96 -7.65 -8.64
CA ARG A 19 6.92 -8.59 -9.24
C ARG A 19 6.25 -9.72 -10.02
N ARG A 20 5.02 -10.09 -9.65
CA ARG A 20 4.32 -11.28 -10.17
C ARG A 20 3.35 -10.97 -11.30
N LEU A 21 2.69 -9.81 -11.26
CA LEU A 21 1.65 -9.45 -12.22
C LEU A 21 2.25 -8.80 -13.47
N PRO A 22 1.68 -9.05 -14.66
CA PRO A 22 1.92 -8.20 -15.82
C PRO A 22 1.65 -6.73 -15.48
N ARG A 23 2.46 -5.82 -16.02
CA ARG A 23 2.38 -4.38 -15.70
C ARG A 23 0.97 -3.80 -15.84
N ALA A 24 0.27 -4.09 -16.94
CA ALA A 24 -1.08 -3.58 -17.15
C ALA A 24 -2.09 -4.03 -16.07
N ILE A 25 -1.92 -5.25 -15.53
CA ILE A 25 -2.77 -5.78 -14.46
C ILE A 25 -2.40 -5.13 -13.13
N PHE A 26 -1.10 -4.98 -12.85
CA PHE A 26 -0.65 -4.29 -11.66
C PHE A 26 -1.13 -2.84 -11.63
N ASP A 27 -0.92 -2.09 -12.71
CA ASP A 27 -1.29 -0.68 -12.83
C ASP A 27 -2.81 -0.48 -12.72
N PHE A 28 -3.63 -1.44 -13.18
CA PHE A 28 -5.09 -1.39 -12.99
C PHE A 28 -5.53 -1.39 -11.52
N PHE A 29 -4.84 -2.15 -10.67
CA PHE A 29 -5.18 -2.26 -9.25
C PHE A 29 -4.44 -1.24 -8.36
N ASP A 30 -3.19 -0.92 -8.71
CA ASP A 30 -2.32 -0.05 -7.90
C ASP A 30 -2.46 1.44 -8.23
N GLY A 31 -2.91 1.75 -9.45
CA GLY A 31 -3.00 3.11 -9.96
C GLY A 31 -4.14 3.95 -9.38
N GLY A 32 -3.99 5.26 -9.49
CA GLY A 32 -5.00 6.27 -9.14
C GLY A 32 -5.55 7.03 -10.35
N ALA A 33 -6.41 8.01 -10.08
CA ALA A 33 -6.90 8.92 -11.11
C ALA A 33 -5.84 9.97 -11.48
N GLU A 34 -5.68 10.22 -12.78
CA GLU A 34 -4.78 11.23 -13.36
C GLU A 34 -3.38 11.22 -12.68
N ASP A 35 -2.98 12.32 -12.05
CA ASP A 35 -1.67 12.49 -11.42
C ASP A 35 -1.56 11.81 -10.03
N GLU A 36 -2.58 11.06 -9.61
CA GLU A 36 -2.65 10.29 -8.37
C GLU A 36 -2.48 11.11 -7.08
N VAL A 37 -2.75 12.43 -7.16
CA VAL A 37 -2.60 13.35 -6.01
C VAL A 37 -3.42 12.88 -4.83
N THR A 38 -4.69 12.54 -5.05
CA THR A 38 -5.58 12.04 -3.99
C THR A 38 -5.11 10.70 -3.41
N LEU A 39 -4.53 9.82 -4.23
CA LEU A 39 -4.00 8.54 -3.77
C LEU A 39 -2.85 8.75 -2.79
N ARG A 40 -1.92 9.68 -3.10
CA ARG A 40 -0.83 10.06 -2.20
C ARG A 40 -1.33 10.77 -0.95
N GLU A 41 -2.26 11.72 -1.08
CA GLU A 41 -2.83 12.46 0.05
C GLU A 41 -3.57 11.55 1.04
N LYS A 42 -4.26 10.50 0.56
CA LYS A 42 -4.94 9.54 1.45
C LYS A 42 -3.98 8.88 2.43
N ARG A 43 -2.77 8.54 1.99
CA ARG A 43 -1.73 7.96 2.87
C ARG A 43 -1.17 9.02 3.81
N ALA A 44 -0.79 10.17 3.27
CA ALA A 44 -0.23 11.28 4.06
C ALA A 44 -1.20 11.80 5.14
N ALA A 45 -2.52 11.69 4.91
CA ALA A 45 -3.53 12.09 5.88
C ALA A 45 -3.39 11.37 7.23
N PHE A 46 -3.00 10.09 7.24
CA PHE A 46 -2.79 9.36 8.49
C PHE A 46 -1.58 9.86 9.28
N GLU A 47 -0.57 10.40 8.60
CA GLU A 47 0.60 11.00 9.24
C GLU A 47 0.28 12.33 9.93
N ARG A 48 -0.87 12.93 9.64
CA ARG A 48 -1.36 14.15 10.31
C ARG A 48 -2.11 13.86 11.61
N VAL A 49 -2.42 12.59 11.89
CA VAL A 49 -3.13 12.16 13.10
C VAL A 49 -2.19 11.38 14.03
N ARG A 50 -2.40 11.48 15.34
CA ARG A 50 -1.66 10.73 16.35
C ARG A 50 -2.63 9.92 17.20
N LEU A 51 -2.21 8.70 17.55
CA LEU A 51 -2.92 7.91 18.54
C LEU A 51 -2.47 8.38 19.93
N LEU A 52 -3.43 8.57 20.84
CA LEU A 52 -3.18 8.83 22.25
C LEU A 52 -3.46 7.54 23.03
N PRO A 53 -2.46 6.68 23.23
CA PRO A 53 -2.65 5.44 23.96
C PRO A 53 -3.02 5.76 25.41
N LYS A 54 -4.09 5.14 25.90
CA LYS A 54 -4.43 5.16 27.33
C LYS A 54 -3.74 3.98 27.99
N VAL A 55 -2.97 4.27 29.03
CA VAL A 55 -2.29 3.28 29.87
C VAL A 55 -2.95 3.25 31.25
N LEU A 56 -2.76 2.14 31.97
CA LEU A 56 -3.19 1.97 33.37
C LEU A 56 -2.18 2.62 34.32
#